data_AF-A0AAV1URA5-F1
#
_entry.id   AF-A0AAV1URA5-F1
#
_cell.length_a   1.000
_cell.length_b   1.000
_cell.length_c   1.000
_cell.angle_alpha   90.00
_cell.angle_beta   90.00
_cell.angle_gamma   90.00
#
_symmetry.space_group_name_H-M   'P 1'
#
loop_
_entity.id
_entity.type
_entity.pdbx_description
1 polymer ?
#
loop_
_entity_poly.entity_id
_entity_poly.type
_entity_poly.pdbx_seq_one_letter_code
_entity_poly.pdbx_strand_id
1 'polypeptide(L)' 'MPWWTGLWLNEGFTQFMEFDAADHFFPQWKLRETFVQDITLRSAFVKDAMVSSHPIEVVVNHPDEADEIFDVTG' A
#
# COMPACT_ATOMS: atom_id res chain seq x y z
N MET A 1 -13.70 5.51 -9.45
CA MET A 1 -13.24 4.14 -9.72
C MET A 1 -14.42 3.33 -10.24
N PRO A 2 -14.47 2.97 -11.53
CA PRO A 2 -15.56 2.18 -12.10
C PRO A 2 -15.41 0.66 -11.82
N TRP A 3 -14.25 0.21 -11.35
CA TRP A 3 -13.94 -1.22 -11.17
C TRP A 3 -12.80 -1.46 -10.15
N TRP A 4 -12.64 -2.71 -9.71
CA TRP A 4 -11.71 -3.14 -8.66
C TRP A 4 -10.22 -3.06 -9.03
N THR A 5 -9.89 -3.02 -10.33
CA THR A 5 -8.51 -2.83 -10.82
C THR A 5 -7.84 -1.57 -10.26
N GLY A 6 -8.63 -0.53 -9.95
CA GLY A 6 -8.11 0.72 -9.37
C GLY A 6 -8.09 0.77 -7.85
N LEU A 7 -8.44 -0.33 -7.15
CA LEU A 7 -8.56 -0.33 -5.69
C LEU A 7 -7.26 0.06 -5.00
N TRP A 8 -6.12 -0.43 -5.50
CA TRP A 8 -4.77 -0.13 -4.99
C TRP A 8 -4.49 1.36 -4.88
N LEU A 9 -5.02 2.19 -5.79
CA LEU A 9 -4.78 3.62 -5.79
C LEU A 9 -5.51 4.31 -4.64
N ASN A 10 -6.72 3.85 -4.31
CA ASN A 10 -7.45 4.39 -3.16
C ASN A 10 -6.76 4.01 -1.85
N GLU A 11 -6.27 2.79 -1.74
CA GLU A 11 -5.64 2.27 -0.53
C GLU A 11 -4.25 2.85 -0.31
N GLY A 12 -3.38 2.80 -1.33
CA GLY A 12 -2.06 3.41 -1.28
C GLY A 12 -2.13 4.92 -1.00
N PHE A 13 -3.12 5.62 -1.57
CA PHE A 13 -3.34 7.04 -1.25
C PHE A 13 -3.83 7.25 0.18
N THR A 14 -4.78 6.44 0.66
CA THR A 14 -5.31 6.55 2.03
C THR A 14 -4.23 6.29 3.06
N GLN A 15 -3.45 5.23 2.87
CA GLN A 15 -2.32 4.88 3.74
C GLN A 15 -1.27 6.00 3.74
N PHE A 16 -0.88 6.51 2.58
CA PHE A 16 0.06 7.64 2.52
C PHE A 16 -0.47 8.88 3.26
N MET A 17 -1.73 9.26 3.02
CA MET A 17 -2.36 10.42 3.63
C MET A 17 -2.55 10.26 5.14
N GLU A 18 -2.78 9.04 5.64
CA GLU A 18 -2.84 8.76 7.08
C GLU A 18 -1.53 9.14 7.76
N PHE A 19 -0.39 8.70 7.21
CA PHE A 19 0.93 9.02 7.75
C PHE A 19 1.28 10.50 7.58
N ASP A 20 1.00 11.10 6.41
CA ASP A 20 1.30 12.52 6.16
C ASP A 20 0.47 13.45 7.06
N ALA A 21 -0.82 13.17 7.22
CA ALA A 21 -1.70 13.94 8.10
C ALA A 21 -1.31 13.75 9.57
N ALA A 22 -1.03 12.53 10.01
CA ALA A 22 -0.60 12.27 11.39
C ALA A 22 0.75 12.95 11.70
N ASP A 23 1.69 12.94 10.77
CA ASP A 23 2.97 13.66 10.89
C ASP A 23 2.77 15.17 10.96
N HIS A 24 1.79 15.72 10.21
CA HIS A 24 1.44 17.14 10.28
C HIS A 24 0.91 17.55 11.66
N PHE A 25 0.03 16.74 12.27
CA PHE A 25 -0.53 17.05 13.59
C PHE A 25 0.41 16.71 14.75
N PHE A 26 1.27 15.69 14.59
CA PHE A 26 2.15 15.18 15.63
C PHE A 26 3.60 15.03 15.13
N PRO A 27 4.27 16.13 14.73
CA PRO A 27 5.60 16.08 14.12
C PRO A 27 6.68 15.48 15.04
N GLN A 28 6.47 15.51 16.35
CA GLN A 28 7.36 14.89 17.33
C GLN A 28 7.42 13.36 17.23
N TRP A 29 6.44 12.71 16.60
CA TRP A 29 6.44 11.27 16.38
C TRP A 29 7.31 10.85 15.21
N LYS A 30 7.73 11.79 14.35
CA LYS A 30 8.60 11.55 13.19
C LYS A 30 8.10 10.42 12.30
N LEU A 31 6.79 10.40 12.06
CA LEU A 31 6.13 9.28 11.38
C LEU A 31 6.61 9.09 9.94
N ARG A 32 7.10 10.16 9.28
CA ARG A 32 7.76 10.04 7.97
C ARG A 32 8.96 9.09 7.99
N GLU A 33 9.78 9.13 9.05
CA GLU A 33 10.95 8.27 9.17
C GLU A 33 10.52 6.80 9.36
N THR A 34 9.51 6.57 10.19
CA THR A 34 8.90 5.24 10.42
C THR A 34 8.26 4.69 9.15
N PHE A 35 7.54 5.52 8.39
CA PHE A 35 6.91 5.12 7.14
C PHE A 35 7.94 4.57 6.14
N VAL A 36 9.06 5.27 5.95
CA VAL A 36 10.13 4.80 5.05
C VAL A 36 10.74 3.49 5.53
N GLN A 37 11.02 3.35 6.84
CA GLN A 37 11.69 2.17 7.37
C GLN A 37 10.78 0.93 7.42
N ASP A 38 9.58 1.05 7.95
CA ASP A 38 8.72 -0.09 8.26
C ASP A 38 7.77 -0.44 7.11
N ILE A 39 7.14 0.56 6.48
CA ILE A 39 6.19 0.33 5.38
C ILE A 39 6.96 0.09 4.07
N THR A 40 7.85 1.01 3.68
CA THR A 40 8.51 0.94 2.36
C THR A 40 9.63 -0.11 2.32
N LEU A 41 10.64 0.02 3.19
CA LEU A 41 11.86 -0.81 3.10
C LEU A 41 11.66 -2.22 3.65
N ARG A 42 10.93 -2.39 4.76
CA ARG A 42 10.75 -3.70 5.42
C ARG A 42 9.60 -4.53 4.87
N SER A 43 8.48 -3.91 4.50
CA SER A 43 7.32 -4.66 4.01
C SER A 43 7.32 -4.72 2.48
N ALA A 44 7.14 -3.58 1.82
CA ALA A 44 6.93 -3.55 0.37
C ALA A 44 8.12 -4.11 -0.41
N PHE A 45 9.35 -3.63 -0.16
CA PHE A 45 10.53 -4.10 -0.90
C PHE A 45 10.89 -5.56 -0.63
N VAL A 46 10.67 -6.06 0.59
CA VAL A 46 10.94 -7.47 0.91
C VAL A 46 9.96 -8.38 0.18
N LYS A 47 8.68 -7.99 0.12
CA LYS A 47 7.65 -8.73 -0.62
C LYS A 47 7.86 -8.67 -2.13
N ASP A 48 8.17 -7.50 -2.66
CA ASP A 48 8.43 -7.30 -4.10
C ASP A 48 9.64 -8.12 -4.58
N ALA A 49 10.63 -8.35 -3.70
CA ALA A 49 11.79 -9.19 -3.99
C ALA A 49 11.50 -10.70 -4.00
N MET A 50 10.29 -11.14 -3.61
CA MET A 50 9.92 -12.56 -3.63
C MET A 50 9.53 -13.01 -5.05
N VAL A 51 9.79 -14.28 -5.39
CA VAL A 51 9.36 -14.87 -6.68
C VAL A 51 7.84 -14.90 -6.83
N SER A 52 7.11 -14.89 -5.72
CA SER A 52 5.65 -14.83 -5.67
C SER A 52 5.09 -13.41 -5.80
N SER A 53 5.92 -12.38 -6.02
CA SER A 53 5.44 -11.01 -6.19
C SER A 53 4.66 -10.85 -7.50
N HIS A 54 3.88 -9.78 -7.57
CA HIS A 54 3.06 -9.44 -8.73
C HIS A 54 3.06 -7.91 -8.98
N PRO A 55 2.68 -7.46 -10.19
CA PRO A 55 2.50 -6.05 -10.46
C PRO A 55 1.42 -5.42 -9.55
N ILE A 56 1.56 -4.13 -9.24
CA ILE A 56 0.57 -3.36 -8.46
C ILE A 56 -0.79 -3.31 -9.16
N GLU A 57 -0.79 -3.17 -10.49
CA GLU A 57 -2.03 -3.22 -11.28
C GLU A 57 -2.35 -4.66 -11.68
N VAL A 58 -3.37 -5.24 -11.04
CA VAL A 58 -3.89 -6.56 -11.35
C VAL A 58 -5.29 -6.42 -11.96
N VAL A 59 -5.50 -7.07 -13.11
CA VAL A 59 -6.81 -7.08 -13.77
C VAL A 59 -7.75 -8.02 -13.02
N VAL A 60 -8.71 -7.45 -12.31
CA VAL A 60 -9.79 -8.18 -11.62
C VAL A 60 -10.88 -8.54 -12.63
N ASN A 61 -11.16 -9.82 -12.82
CA ASN A 61 -12.24 -10.28 -13.68
C ASN A 61 -13.50 -10.61 -12.88
N HIS A 62 -13.34 -11.07 -11.63
CA HIS A 62 -14.42 -11.38 -10.71
C HIS A 62 -14.20 -10.72 -9.34
N PRO A 63 -15.22 -10.19 -8.65
CA PRO A 63 -15.06 -9.54 -7.34
C PRO A 63 -14.36 -10.39 -6.28
N ASP A 64 -14.46 -11.72 -6.35
CA ASP A 64 -13.81 -12.63 -5.41
C ASP A 64 -12.27 -12.63 -5.54
N GLU A 65 -11.73 -12.14 -6.67
CA GLU A 65 -10.28 -11.96 -6.89
C GLU A 65 -9.77 -10.66 -6.22
N ALA A 66 -10.66 -9.80 -5.70
CA ALA A 66 -10.24 -8.58 -5.03
C ALA A 66 -9.46 -8.88 -3.74
N ASP A 67 -9.82 -9.94 -3.02
CA ASP A 67 -9.13 -10.37 -1.80
C ASP A 67 -7.67 -10.79 -2.05
N GLU A 68 -7.35 -11.26 -3.26
CA GLU A 68 -5.97 -11.59 -3.65
C GLU A 68 -5.11 -10.33 -3.87
N ILE A 69 -5.74 -9.17 -4.11
CA ILE A 69 -5.08 -7.87 -4.27
C ILE A 69 -4.91 -7.16 -2.91
N PHE A 70 -5.66 -7.59 -1.89
CA PHE A 70 -5.55 -7.10 -0.51
C PHE A 70 -4.30 -7.65 0.22
N ASP A 71 -3.14 -7.61 -0.41
CA ASP A 71 -1.88 -7.95 0.22
C ASP A 71 -0.96 -6.72 0.39
N VAL A 72 -0.16 -6.72 1.46
CA VAL A 72 0.76 -5.60 1.81
C VAL A 72 1.94 -5.47 0.84
N THR A 73 1.76 -5.87 -0.42
CA THR A 73 2.61 -5.44 -1.52
C THR A 73 2.22 -4.02 -1.96
N GLY A 74 1.07 -3.51 -1.47
CA GLY A 74 0.69 -2.08 -1.38
C GLY A 74 0.82 -1.50 0.03
#